data_AF-A0A9P7CIJ0-F1
#
_entry.id   AF-A0A9P7CIJ0-F1
#
_cell.length_a   1.000
_cell.length_b   1.000
_cell.length_c   1.000
_cell.angle_alpha   90.00
_cell.angle_beta   90.00
_cell.angle_gamma   90.00
#
_symmetry.space_group_name_H-M   'P 1'
#
loop_
_entity.id
_entity.type
_entity.pdbx_description
1 polymer ?
#
loop_
_entity_poly.entity_id
_entity_poly.type
_entity_poly.pdbx_seq_one_letter_code
_entity_poly.pdbx_strand_id
1 'polypeptide(L)'
;MDPKKSSLDEYDVRILTKLSNRVNVIPVIGKADQLTLAQKNRLKVKITEDIYNKIPIYGIPAQQEDEEEEDEEDEENRKKPENLVEFIEQFDYEEEDQETRTILDYLKVIPFTFISYEDEPSTGKPLEIPNVPLGRDFGWGTIDCLSEIYSDFIQLKQVLLSSHRRFLQSDTVEQYYEQYRTERLTFKRATKLKSMDFSQQK
;
A
#
# COMPACT_ATOMS: atom_id res chain seq x y z
N MET A 1 -1.83 -1.98 10.26
CA MET A 1 -2.33 -3.31 10.68
C MET A 1 -1.94 -3.54 12.13
N ASP A 2 -2.80 -4.21 12.91
CA ASP A 2 -2.58 -4.48 14.33
C ASP A 2 -1.56 -5.63 14.49
N PRO A 3 -0.43 -5.43 15.19
CA PRO A 3 0.59 -6.46 15.37
C PRO A 3 0.05 -7.71 16.10
N LYS A 4 -1.03 -7.58 16.87
CA LYS A 4 -1.61 -8.72 17.59
C LYS A 4 -2.36 -9.70 16.70
N LYS A 5 -2.70 -9.30 15.47
CA LYS A 5 -3.40 -10.16 14.50
C LYS A 5 -2.39 -11.06 13.78
N SER A 6 -2.77 -12.31 13.52
CA SER A 6 -1.94 -13.29 12.82
C SER A 6 -2.03 -13.22 11.28
N SER A 7 -3.06 -12.54 10.77
CA SER A 7 -3.41 -12.39 9.36
C SER A 7 -4.32 -11.17 9.18
N LEU A 8 -4.65 -10.84 7.93
CA LEU A 8 -5.61 -9.78 7.65
C LEU A 8 -7.04 -10.21 7.99
N ASP A 9 -7.78 -9.32 8.64
CA ASP A 9 -9.19 -9.52 8.94
C ASP A 9 -10.03 -9.27 7.68
N GLU A 10 -11.17 -9.95 7.54
CA GLU A 10 -12.08 -9.78 6.40
C GLU A 10 -12.59 -8.35 6.30
N TYR A 11 -12.80 -7.69 7.45
CA TYR A 11 -13.16 -6.27 7.49
C TYR A 11 -12.04 -5.38 6.94
N ASP A 12 -10.79 -5.65 7.34
CA ASP A 12 -9.63 -4.90 6.87
C ASP A 12 -9.47 -5.08 5.36
N VAL A 13 -9.60 -6.31 4.85
CA VAL A 13 -9.61 -6.60 3.41
C VAL A 13 -10.69 -5.79 2.71
N ARG A 14 -11.95 -5.91 3.12
CA ARG A 14 -13.07 -5.26 2.44
C ARG A 14 -12.95 -3.73 2.43
N ILE A 15 -12.44 -3.13 3.50
CA ILE A 15 -12.23 -1.68 3.56
C ILE A 15 -11.09 -1.28 2.64
N LEU A 16 -9.96 -1.98 2.69
CA LEU A 16 -8.79 -1.67 1.88
C LEU A 16 -9.07 -1.85 0.38
N THR A 17 -9.76 -2.92 -0.02
CA THR A 17 -10.20 -3.13 -1.41
C THR A 17 -11.15 -2.03 -1.91
N LYS A 18 -11.96 -1.43 -1.02
CA LYS A 18 -12.81 -0.30 -1.42
C LYS A 18 -12.02 1.01 -1.54
N LEU A 19 -11.04 1.21 -0.66
CA LEU A 19 -10.22 2.42 -0.65
C LEU A 19 -9.22 2.42 -1.81
N SER A 20 -8.65 1.27 -2.16
CA SER A 20 -7.69 1.14 -3.26
C SER A 20 -8.20 1.65 -4.61
N ASN A 21 -9.52 1.69 -4.81
CA ASN A 21 -10.12 2.24 -6.04
C ASN A 21 -10.09 3.77 -6.11
N ARG A 22 -9.65 4.45 -5.05
CA ARG A 22 -9.70 5.91 -4.94
C ARG A 22 -8.39 6.53 -4.45
N VAL A 23 -7.52 5.75 -3.84
CA VAL A 23 -6.28 6.22 -3.24
C VAL A 23 -5.19 5.18 -3.33
N ASN A 24 -3.94 5.65 -3.35
CA ASN A 24 -2.77 4.81 -3.18
C ASN A 24 -2.77 4.16 -1.79
N VAL A 25 -2.72 2.83 -1.73
CA VAL A 25 -2.67 2.07 -0.49
C VAL A 25 -1.25 1.54 -0.27
N ILE A 26 -0.65 1.93 0.87
CA ILE A 26 0.68 1.46 1.30
C ILE A 26 0.52 0.70 2.62
N PRO A 27 0.87 -0.60 2.67
CA PRO A 27 0.67 -1.41 3.86
C PRO A 27 1.74 -1.16 4.92
N VAL A 28 1.29 -0.85 6.14
CA VAL A 28 2.15 -0.60 7.31
C VAL A 28 1.67 -1.41 8.51
N ILE A 29 2.60 -2.12 9.16
CA ILE A 29 2.44 -2.79 10.46
C ILE A 29 2.88 -1.81 11.54
N GLY A 30 1.93 -1.31 12.33
CA GLY A 30 2.24 -0.37 13.42
C GLY A 30 2.64 -1.10 14.70
N LYS A 31 3.20 -0.36 15.66
CA LYS A 31 3.60 -0.88 16.99
C LYS A 31 4.45 -2.16 16.89
N ALA A 32 5.41 -2.16 15.96
CA ALA A 32 6.23 -3.34 15.68
C ALA A 32 7.10 -3.77 16.88
N ASP A 33 7.29 -2.89 17.87
CA ASP A 33 7.89 -3.15 19.18
C ASP A 33 7.14 -4.24 19.98
N GLN A 34 5.87 -4.51 19.67
CA GLN A 34 5.10 -5.59 20.28
C GLN A 34 5.41 -6.98 19.70
N LEU A 35 6.25 -7.05 18.67
CA LEU A 35 6.58 -8.29 17.96
C LEU A 35 8.05 -8.62 18.13
N THR A 36 8.31 -9.89 18.42
CA THR A 36 9.66 -10.44 18.25
C THR A 36 10.05 -10.45 16.77
N LEU A 37 11.35 -10.47 16.48
CA LEU A 37 11.85 -10.53 15.10
C LEU A 37 11.27 -11.75 14.32
N ALA A 38 11.15 -12.90 14.98
CA ALA A 38 10.57 -14.10 14.38
C ALA A 38 9.07 -13.93 14.06
N GLN A 39 8.31 -13.31 14.97
CA GLN A 39 6.88 -13.00 14.72
C GLN A 39 6.74 -11.97 13.60
N LYS A 40 7.58 -10.93 13.59
CA LYS A 40 7.63 -9.89 12.56
C LYS A 40 7.80 -10.51 11.17
N ASN A 41 8.80 -11.38 11.01
CA ASN A 41 9.10 -12.01 9.72
C ASN A 41 7.95 -12.92 9.24
N ARG A 42 7.37 -13.71 10.15
CA ARG A 42 6.20 -14.56 9.84
C ARG A 42 4.98 -13.74 9.46
N LEU A 43 4.74 -12.61 10.14
CA LEU A 43 3.60 -11.75 9.89
C LEU A 43 3.75 -10.99 8.57
N LYS A 44 4.96 -10.51 8.23
CA LYS A 44 5.24 -9.87 6.94
C LYS A 44 4.87 -10.81 5.78
N VAL A 45 5.36 -12.05 5.79
CA VAL A 45 5.08 -13.03 4.73
C VAL A 45 3.57 -13.26 4.58
N LYS A 46 2.86 -13.54 5.68
CA LYS A 46 1.41 -13.76 5.64
C LYS A 46 0.62 -12.56 5.14
N ILE A 47 0.98 -11.35 5.59
CA ILE A 47 0.30 -10.13 5.16
C ILE A 47 0.56 -9.87 3.67
N THR A 48 1.78 -10.10 3.18
CA THR A 48 2.10 -9.95 1.76
C THR A 48 1.28 -10.91 0.90
N GLU A 49 1.16 -12.18 1.31
CA GLU A 49 0.29 -13.17 0.65
C GLU A 49 -1.18 -12.75 0.64
N ASP A 50 -1.69 -12.28 1.79
CA ASP A 50 -3.07 -11.81 1.93
C ASP A 50 -3.35 -10.56 1.07
N ILE A 51 -2.41 -9.62 1.00
CA ILE A 51 -2.56 -8.37 0.25
C ILE A 51 -2.53 -8.64 -1.26
N TYR A 52 -1.52 -9.36 -1.73
CA TYR A 52 -1.24 -9.53 -3.16
C TYR A 52 -2.47 -10.00 -3.96
N ASN A 53 -3.24 -10.93 -3.39
CA ASN A 53 -4.39 -11.53 -4.05
C ASN A 53 -5.73 -10.79 -3.80
N LYS A 54 -5.82 -9.93 -2.79
CA LYS A 54 -7.11 -9.40 -2.31
C LYS A 54 -7.23 -7.88 -2.40
N ILE A 55 -6.12 -7.16 -2.41
CA ILE A 55 -6.09 -5.71 -2.29
C ILE A 55 -5.14 -5.14 -3.35
N PRO A 56 -5.65 -4.31 -4.29
CA PRO A 56 -4.79 -3.52 -5.16
C PRO A 56 -3.97 -2.54 -4.32
N ILE A 57 -2.67 -2.78 -4.21
CA ILE A 57 -1.74 -1.89 -3.53
C ILE A 57 -0.91 -1.11 -4.53
N TYR A 58 -0.41 0.04 -4.07
CA TYR A 58 0.48 0.87 -4.86
C TYR A 58 1.70 0.06 -5.37
N GLY A 59 2.11 0.29 -6.62
CA GLY A 59 3.25 -0.37 -7.25
C GLY A 59 2.95 -1.72 -7.91
N ILE A 60 1.79 -2.32 -7.64
CA ILE A 60 1.31 -3.50 -8.39
C ILE A 60 0.41 -2.97 -9.51
N PRO A 61 0.62 -3.39 -10.78
CA PRO A 61 -0.29 -3.05 -11.86
C PRO A 61 -1.71 -3.45 -11.45
N ALA A 62 -2.65 -2.52 -11.57
CA ALA A 62 -4.05 -2.87 -11.40
C ALA A 62 -4.35 -3.99 -12.40
N GLN A 63 -4.86 -5.11 -11.91
CA GLN A 63 -5.53 -6.10 -12.75
C GLN A 63 -6.77 -5.40 -13.29
N GLN A 64 -6.59 -4.63 -14.36
CA GLN A 64 -7.71 -4.31 -15.20
C GLN A 64 -8.15 -5.69 -15.69
N GLU A 65 -9.38 -6.07 -15.36
CA GLU A 65 -10.08 -7.01 -16.23
C GLU A 65 -10.08 -6.26 -17.56
N ASP A 66 -9.12 -6.58 -18.42
CA ASP A 66 -9.10 -6.10 -19.77
C ASP A 66 -10.41 -6.65 -20.38
N GLU A 67 -11.48 -5.85 -20.33
CA GLU A 67 -12.66 -6.00 -21.19
C GLU A 67 -12.30 -5.62 -22.64
N GLU A 68 -11.01 -5.63 -23.01
CA GLU A 68 -10.63 -5.77 -24.39
C GLU A 68 -10.78 -7.26 -24.71
N GLU A 69 -11.59 -7.57 -25.72
CA GLU A 69 -11.71 -8.91 -26.30
C GLU A 69 -10.33 -9.36 -26.81
N GLU A 70 -9.44 -9.78 -25.91
CA GLU A 70 -8.25 -10.56 -26.27
C GLU A 70 -8.76 -11.94 -26.69
N ASP A 71 -8.35 -12.38 -27.89
CA ASP A 71 -8.76 -13.66 -28.46
C ASP A 71 -8.54 -14.79 -27.44
N GLU A 72 -9.56 -15.63 -27.21
CA GLU A 72 -9.58 -16.70 -26.19
C GLU A 72 -8.38 -17.68 -26.26
N GLU A 73 -7.61 -17.67 -27.36
CA GLU A 73 -6.45 -18.52 -27.59
C GLU A 73 -5.14 -18.02 -26.92
N ASP A 74 -5.02 -16.73 -26.58
CA ASP A 74 -3.79 -16.16 -25.97
C ASP A 74 -3.81 -16.11 -24.43
N GLU A 75 -4.99 -16.22 -23.79
CA GLU A 75 -5.13 -16.26 -22.32
C GLU A 75 -4.61 -17.57 -21.70
N GLU A 76 -4.65 -18.70 -22.42
CA GLU A 76 -4.48 -20.03 -21.82
C GLU A 76 -3.04 -20.36 -21.39
N ASN A 77 -2.03 -19.57 -21.81
CA ASN A 77 -0.61 -19.87 -21.59
C ASN A 77 0.17 -18.89 -20.69
N ARG A 78 -0.39 -17.74 -20.31
CA ARG A 78 0.27 -16.85 -19.33
C ARG A 78 -0.16 -17.24 -17.92
N LYS A 79 0.67 -18.05 -17.26
CA LYS A 79 0.52 -18.30 -15.83
C LYS A 79 0.66 -16.99 -15.06
N LYS A 80 -0.43 -16.54 -14.45
CA LYS A 80 -0.42 -15.40 -13.54
C LYS A 80 0.41 -15.75 -12.30
N PRO A 81 1.30 -14.85 -11.84
CA PRO A 81 2.13 -15.12 -10.67
C PRO A 81 1.25 -15.31 -9.42
N GLU A 82 1.48 -16.40 -8.67
CA GLU A 82 0.66 -16.79 -7.51
C GLU A 82 0.94 -15.90 -6.28
N ASN A 83 2.12 -15.29 -6.23
CA ASN A 83 2.56 -14.45 -5.12
C ASN A 83 3.46 -13.30 -5.61
N LEU A 84 3.69 -12.34 -4.71
CA LEU A 84 4.48 -11.15 -5.01
C LEU A 84 5.95 -11.47 -5.35
N VAL A 85 6.51 -12.55 -4.82
CA VAL A 85 7.90 -12.94 -5.11
C VAL A 85 8.02 -13.37 -6.56
N GLU A 86 7.12 -14.25 -7.01
CA GLU A 86 7.06 -14.70 -8.41
C GLU A 86 6.81 -13.53 -9.35
N PHE A 87 5.95 -12.57 -8.98
CA PHE A 87 5.74 -11.36 -9.75
C PHE A 87 7.02 -10.52 -9.90
N ILE A 88 7.79 -10.33 -8.82
CA ILE A 88 9.06 -9.57 -8.87
C ILE A 88 10.10 -10.31 -9.73
N GLU A 89 10.15 -11.63 -9.66
CA GLU A 89 11.11 -12.47 -10.41
C GLU A 89 10.85 -12.49 -11.92
N GLN A 90 9.69 -12.01 -12.39
CA GLN A 90 9.40 -11.87 -13.82
C GLN A 90 10.20 -10.75 -14.49
N PHE A 91 10.71 -9.79 -13.72
CA PHE A 91 11.43 -8.63 -14.23
C PHE A 91 12.94 -8.82 -14.08
N ASP A 92 13.71 -8.53 -15.13
CA ASP A 92 15.17 -8.46 -15.05
C ASP A 92 15.60 -7.07 -14.58
N TYR A 93 15.86 -6.95 -13.28
CA TYR A 93 16.20 -5.69 -12.61
C TYR A 93 17.33 -4.89 -13.30
N GLU A 94 18.31 -5.55 -13.91
CA GLU A 94 19.44 -4.89 -14.58
C GLU A 94 19.05 -4.29 -15.94
N GLU A 95 18.04 -4.84 -16.61
CA GLU A 95 17.56 -4.40 -17.92
C GLU A 95 16.43 -3.36 -17.82
N GLU A 96 15.65 -3.39 -16.72
CA GLU A 96 14.53 -2.48 -16.52
C GLU A 96 14.93 -1.01 -16.44
N ASP A 97 13.99 -0.09 -16.69
CA ASP A 97 14.24 1.34 -16.55
C ASP A 97 14.29 1.79 -15.07
N GLN A 98 14.71 3.03 -14.83
CA GLN A 98 14.87 3.55 -13.48
C GLN A 98 13.55 3.61 -12.69
N GLU A 99 12.42 3.85 -13.36
CA GLU A 99 11.12 3.94 -12.71
C GLU A 99 10.68 2.56 -12.23
N THR A 100 10.74 1.56 -13.10
CA THR A 100 10.41 0.17 -12.77
C THR A 100 11.30 -0.37 -11.66
N ARG A 101 12.62 -0.14 -11.71
CA ARG A 101 13.54 -0.53 -10.62
C ARG A 101 13.12 0.06 -9.26
N THR A 102 12.72 1.33 -9.26
CA THR A 102 12.29 2.03 -8.03
C THR A 102 11.05 1.37 -7.43
N ILE A 103 10.08 0.98 -8.27
CA ILE A 103 8.87 0.28 -7.87
C ILE A 103 9.19 -1.14 -7.37
N LEU A 104 10.05 -1.88 -8.09
CA LEU A 104 10.49 -3.22 -7.67
C LEU A 104 11.17 -3.19 -6.31
N ASP A 105 12.01 -2.20 -6.04
CA ASP A 105 12.65 -2.02 -4.73
C ASP A 105 11.64 -1.75 -3.62
N TYR A 106 10.59 -0.99 -3.89
CA TYR A 106 9.48 -0.83 -2.95
C TYR A 106 8.73 -2.14 -2.70
N LEU A 107 8.41 -2.90 -3.74
CA LEU A 107 7.66 -4.16 -3.62
C LEU A 107 8.43 -5.21 -2.80
N LYS A 108 9.76 -5.20 -2.84
CA LYS A 108 10.60 -6.08 -2.02
C LYS A 108 10.53 -5.79 -0.52
N VAL A 109 10.16 -4.57 -0.12
CA VAL A 109 10.24 -4.10 1.29
C VAL A 109 8.90 -4.18 2.03
N ILE A 110 7.79 -4.13 1.30
CA ILE A 110 6.45 -4.13 1.91
C ILE A 110 6.10 -5.47 2.57
N PRO A 111 5.30 -5.44 3.66
CA PRO A 111 4.79 -4.26 4.36
C PRO A 111 5.84 -3.61 5.29
N PHE A 112 5.78 -2.28 5.44
CA PHE A 112 6.68 -1.55 6.34
C PHE A 112 6.33 -1.78 7.80
N THR A 113 7.33 -1.90 8.67
CA THR A 113 7.14 -1.95 10.12
C THR A 113 7.46 -0.60 10.75
N PHE A 114 6.58 -0.10 11.60
CA PHE A 114 6.70 1.22 12.20
C PHE A 114 6.60 1.16 13.72
N ILE A 115 7.51 1.89 14.38
CA ILE A 115 7.51 2.14 15.82
C ILE A 115 7.40 3.65 16.02
N SER A 116 6.37 4.09 16.75
CA SER A 116 6.23 5.48 17.18
C SER A 116 7.09 5.73 18.40
N TYR A 117 7.69 6.92 18.48
CA TYR A 117 8.35 7.39 19.69
C TYR A 117 7.33 7.67 20.80
N GLU A 118 7.84 7.79 22.02
CA GLU A 118 7.04 8.11 23.21
C GLU A 118 7.11 9.61 23.52
N ASP A 119 5.97 10.18 23.88
CA ASP A 119 5.85 11.58 24.27
C ASP A 119 5.94 11.72 25.79
N GLU A 120 6.61 12.79 26.24
CA GLU A 120 6.61 13.17 27.64
C GLU A 120 5.18 13.60 28.08
N PRO A 121 4.61 13.01 29.14
CA PRO A 121 3.20 13.25 29.51
C PRO A 121 2.85 14.69 29.85
N SER A 122 3.83 15.46 30.33
CA SER A 122 3.66 16.84 30.79
C SER A 122 3.74 17.86 29.65
N THR A 123 4.64 17.65 28.69
CA THR A 123 4.96 18.63 27.64
C THR A 123 4.46 18.22 26.26
N GLY A 124 4.17 16.93 26.04
CA GLY A 124 3.82 16.37 24.73
C GLY A 124 4.96 16.41 23.71
N LYS A 125 6.19 16.64 24.17
CA LYS A 125 7.40 16.58 23.33
C LYS A 125 7.96 15.16 23.34
N PRO A 126 8.78 14.78 22.34
CA PRO A 126 9.48 13.49 22.39
C PRO A 126 10.24 13.32 23.70
N LEU A 127 10.15 12.13 24.30
CA LEU A 127 10.83 11.78 25.53
C LEU A 127 12.36 11.91 25.36
N GLU A 128 13.00 12.70 26.20
CA GLU A 128 14.46 12.88 26.15
C GLU A 128 15.17 11.67 26.78
N ILE A 129 15.66 10.77 25.92
CA ILE A 129 16.43 9.59 26.33
C ILE A 129 17.92 9.82 26.00
N PRO A 130 18.86 9.51 26.91
CA PRO A 130 20.30 9.65 26.63
C PRO A 130 20.72 8.86 25.37
N ASN A 131 21.36 9.54 24.42
CA ASN A 131 21.84 9.00 23.13
C ASN A 131 20.75 8.46 22.19
N VAL A 132 19.46 8.63 22.50
CA VAL A 132 18.36 8.21 21.63
C VAL A 132 17.44 9.41 21.39
N PRO A 133 17.56 10.09 20.23
CA PRO A 133 16.83 11.33 19.99
C PRO A 133 15.31 11.10 19.84
N LEU A 134 14.92 9.94 19.33
CA LEU A 134 13.53 9.54 19.14
C LEU A 134 13.40 8.08 19.53
N GLY A 135 12.86 7.83 20.72
CA GLY A 135 12.81 6.48 21.26
C GLY A 135 11.59 6.21 22.12
N ARG A 136 11.53 4.97 22.59
CA ARG A 136 10.61 4.50 23.62
C ARG A 136 11.41 3.90 24.76
N ASP A 137 10.98 4.12 25.99
CA ASP A 137 11.57 3.49 27.17
C ASP A 137 10.57 2.52 27.80
N PHE A 138 10.94 1.24 27.86
CA PHE A 138 10.10 0.20 28.46
C PHE A 138 10.51 -0.15 29.89
N GLY A 139 11.49 0.55 30.47
CA GLY A 139 12.07 0.28 31.79
C GLY A 139 13.00 -0.94 31.83
N TRP A 140 12.83 -1.91 30.93
CA TRP A 140 13.78 -3.01 30.70
C TRP A 140 14.74 -2.75 29.52
N GLY A 141 14.52 -1.68 28.77
CA GLY A 141 15.36 -1.29 27.64
C GLY A 141 14.77 -0.11 26.87
N THR A 142 15.64 0.56 26.13
CA THR A 142 15.29 1.70 25.26
C THR A 142 15.38 1.28 23.81
N ILE A 143 14.38 1.64 22.99
CA ILE A 143 14.38 1.38 21.56
C ILE A 143 14.53 2.70 20.81
N ASP A 144 15.53 2.77 19.93
CA ASP A 144 15.65 3.83 18.95
C ASP A 144 14.69 3.59 17.79
N CYS A 145 13.72 4.48 17.62
CA CYS A 145 12.69 4.38 16.58
C CYS A 145 13.23 4.65 15.17
N LEU A 146 14.41 5.27 15.06
CA LEU A 146 15.09 5.52 13.79
C LEU A 146 16.01 4.37 13.39
N SER A 147 16.24 3.39 14.25
CA SER A 147 17.10 2.26 13.92
C SER A 147 16.44 1.33 12.91
N GLU A 148 17.13 1.06 11.80
CA GLU A 148 16.70 0.15 10.73
C GLU A 148 16.56 -1.31 11.20
N ILE A 149 17.16 -1.67 12.34
CA ILE A 149 17.06 -3.01 12.91
C ILE A 149 15.63 -3.28 13.40
N TYR A 150 15.01 -2.26 14.01
CA TYR A 150 13.73 -2.39 14.69
C TYR A 150 12.56 -1.81 13.89
N SER A 151 12.81 -0.77 13.08
CA SER A 151 11.77 0.03 12.44
C SER A 151 12.17 0.38 10.99
N ASP A 152 11.23 0.21 10.06
CA ASP A 152 11.41 0.58 8.66
C ASP A 152 11.01 2.06 8.41
N PHE A 153 10.95 2.88 9.46
CA PHE A 153 10.47 4.27 9.39
C PHE A 153 11.27 5.13 8.40
N ILE A 154 12.60 4.99 8.39
CA ILE A 154 13.46 5.76 7.48
C ILE A 154 13.13 5.43 6.02
N GLN A 155 12.98 4.13 5.73
CA GLN A 155 12.66 3.64 4.39
C GLN A 155 11.25 4.13 3.97
N LEU A 156 10.26 4.00 4.86
CA LEU A 156 8.91 4.50 4.62
C LEU A 156 8.91 6.01 4.34
N LYS A 157 9.67 6.80 5.12
CA LYS A 157 9.81 8.24 4.92
C LYS A 157 10.44 8.56 3.56
N GLN A 158 11.49 7.83 3.18
CA GLN A 158 12.16 8.00 1.89
C GLN A 158 11.23 7.68 0.72
N VAL A 159 10.45 6.60 0.82
CA VAL A 159 9.43 6.22 -0.17
C VAL A 159 8.41 7.35 -0.33
N LEU A 160 7.77 7.77 0.76
CA LEU A 160 6.68 8.75 0.73
C LEU A 160 7.12 10.15 0.29
N LEU A 161 8.29 10.61 0.74
CA LEU A 161 8.71 12.01 0.58
C LEU A 161 9.72 12.23 -0.55
N SER A 162 10.43 11.18 -0.99
CA SER A 162 11.53 11.30 -1.94
C SER A 162 11.31 10.44 -3.18
N SER A 163 11.51 9.12 -3.09
CA SER A 163 11.58 8.26 -4.28
C SER A 163 10.24 8.09 -4.98
N HIS A 164 9.17 7.79 -4.24
CA HIS A 164 7.86 7.46 -4.82
C HIS A 164 6.91 8.66 -4.89
N ARG A 165 7.33 9.84 -4.40
CA ARG A 165 6.45 11.02 -4.28
C ARG A 165 5.82 11.43 -5.61
N ARG A 166 6.59 11.44 -6.70
CA ARG A 166 6.06 11.83 -8.02
C ARG A 166 5.13 10.79 -8.59
N PHE A 167 5.49 9.51 -8.49
CA PHE A 167 4.64 8.40 -8.91
C PHE A 167 3.30 8.40 -8.17
N LEU A 168 3.30 8.53 -6.84
CA LEU A 168 2.08 8.64 -6.04
C LEU A 168 1.19 9.82 -6.47
N GLN A 169 1.80 10.94 -6.88
CA GLN A 169 1.06 12.08 -7.41
C GLN A 169 0.48 11.79 -8.79
N SER A 170 1.25 11.17 -9.69
CA SER A 170 0.81 10.77 -11.04
C SER A 170 -0.38 9.82 -10.95
N ASP A 171 -0.26 8.71 -10.23
CA ASP A 171 -1.32 7.71 -10.06
C ASP A 171 -2.59 8.33 -9.49
N THR A 172 -2.45 9.26 -8.54
CA THR A 172 -3.61 9.96 -7.97
C THR A 172 -4.36 10.78 -9.00
N VAL A 173 -3.66 11.44 -9.91
CA VAL A 173 -4.27 12.29 -10.93
C VAL A 173 -4.76 11.45 -12.10
N GLU A 174 -3.90 10.62 -12.67
CA GLU A 174 -4.09 9.92 -13.93
C GLU A 174 -5.02 8.71 -13.79
N GLN A 175 -5.01 8.05 -12.64
CA GLN A 175 -5.87 6.89 -12.39
C GLN A 175 -7.07 7.28 -11.53
N TYR A 176 -6.85 7.62 -10.26
CA TYR A 176 -7.97 7.73 -9.30
C TYR A 176 -8.87 8.94 -9.55
N TYR A 177 -8.26 10.10 -9.83
CA TYR A 177 -9.04 11.31 -10.13
C TYR A 177 -9.74 11.20 -11.48
N GLU A 178 -9.08 10.71 -12.53
CA GLU A 178 -9.73 10.54 -13.84
C GLU A 178 -10.85 9.49 -13.81
N GLN A 179 -10.69 8.38 -13.07
CA GLN A 179 -11.78 7.42 -12.84
C GLN A 179 -12.98 8.10 -12.16
N TYR A 180 -12.74 8.84 -11.07
CA TYR A 180 -13.79 9.61 -10.39
C TYR A 180 -14.44 10.65 -11.31
N ARG A 181 -13.64 11.37 -12.08
CA ARG A 181 -14.11 12.40 -13.02
C ARG A 181 -15.00 11.80 -14.09
N THR A 182 -14.58 10.67 -14.67
CA THR A 182 -15.35 9.94 -15.68
C THR A 182 -16.68 9.46 -15.12
N GLU A 183 -16.68 8.80 -13.96
CA GLU A 183 -17.90 8.37 -13.26
C GLU A 183 -18.86 9.54 -12.98
N ARG A 184 -18.32 10.71 -12.59
CA ARG A 184 -19.16 11.89 -12.31
C ARG A 184 -19.73 12.51 -13.58
N LEU A 185 -18.98 12.50 -14.68
CA LEU A 185 -19.47 12.99 -15.97
C LEU A 185 -20.54 12.06 -16.55
N THR A 186 -20.35 10.74 -16.47
CA THR A 186 -21.35 9.75 -16.91
C THR A 186 -22.63 9.83 -16.07
N PHE A 187 -22.51 9.96 -14.75
CA PHE A 187 -23.65 10.14 -13.86
C PHE A 187 -24.47 11.41 -14.19
N LYS A 188 -23.79 12.54 -14.46
CA LYS A 188 -24.46 13.78 -14.88
C LYS A 188 -25.17 13.63 -16.23
N ARG A 189 -24.57 12.90 -17.18
CA ARG A 189 -25.21 12.60 -18.48
C ARG A 189 -26.46 11.74 -18.30
N ALA A 190 -26.38 10.68 -17.49
CA ALA A 190 -27.49 9.77 -17.23
C ALA A 190 -28.67 10.46 -16.53
N THR A 191 -28.40 11.32 -15.55
CA THR A 191 -29.44 12.11 -14.87
C THR A 191 -30.09 13.14 -15.79
N LYS A 192 -29.31 13.78 -16.68
CA LYS A 192 -29.83 14.68 -17.71
C LYS A 192 -30.73 13.94 -18.71
N LEU A 193 -30.32 12.79 -19.22
CA LEU A 193 -31.14 11.94 -20.11
C LEU A 193 -32.48 11.57 -19.46
N LYS A 194 -32.45 11.06 -18.22
CA LYS A 194 -33.69 10.75 -17.47
C LYS A 194 -34.62 11.96 -17.36
N SER A 195 -34.09 13.17 -17.11
CA SER A 195 -34.92 14.37 -17.03
C SER A 195 -35.55 14.80 -18.37
N MET A 196 -34.89 14.50 -19.49
CA MET A 196 -35.39 14.81 -20.84
C MET A 196 -36.51 13.84 -21.25
N ASP A 197 -36.40 12.56 -20.92
CA ASP A 197 -37.45 11.55 -21.17
C ASP A 197 -38.73 11.86 -20.39
N PHE A 198 -38.61 12.27 -19.12
CA PHE A 198 -39.75 12.71 -18.30
C PHE A 198 -40.46 13.95 -18.86
N SER A 199 -39.76 14.77 -19.65
CA SER A 199 -40.32 15.97 -20.27
C SER A 199 -41.04 15.69 -21.60
N GLN A 200 -40.77 14.54 -22.24
CA GLN A 200 -41.43 14.13 -23.49
C GLN A 200 -42.70 13.30 -23.29
N GLN A 201 -42.95 12.81 -22.06
CA GLN A 201 -44.15 12.03 -21.70
C GLN A 201 -45.31 12.88 -21.15
N LYS A 202 -45.22 14.20 -21.22
CA LYS A 202 -46.28 15.16 -20.85
C LYS A 202 -46.77 15.91 -22.09
#